data_AF-A0A2D2Q1E2-F1
#
_entry.id   AF-A0A2D2Q1E2-F1
#
_cell.length_a   1.000
_cell.length_b   1.000
_cell.length_c   1.000
_cell.angle_alpha   90.00
_cell.angle_beta   90.00
_cell.angle_gamma   90.00
#
_symmetry.space_group_name_H-M   'P 1'
#
loop_
_entity.id
_entity.type
_entity.pdbx_description
1 polymer ?
#
loop_
_entity_poly.entity_id
_entity_poly.type
_entity_poly.pdbx_seq_one_letter_code
_entity_poly.pdbx_strand_id
1 'polypeptide(L)'
;MAYSSLATLLDRLGQTSEWQQPQHFLRLLEQWPHIAGEIIAQQSFPVNLNAQGILTVAVASSTWAHHLTFLRSQLLAKIQHTLGIELQDIRFSHRYWSAPRPAPPATTTPLQRATTLPKLQNPAKTPQEAFQRWQQQVQQRSRSLGTCPVCQCPTPATELHSWGVCGLCYVRQRPV
;
A
#
# COMPACT_ATOMS: atom_id res chain seq x y z
N MET A 1 24.42 -9.16 16.40
CA MET A 1 23.45 -9.42 15.31
C MET A 1 23.57 -8.29 14.32
N ALA A 2 24.04 -8.57 13.10
CA ALA A 2 24.27 -7.56 12.07
C ALA A 2 22.95 -7.25 11.36
N TYR A 3 22.51 -6.00 11.43
CA TYR A 3 21.35 -5.54 10.68
C TYR A 3 21.79 -5.31 9.23
N SER A 4 21.32 -6.14 8.30
CA SER A 4 21.46 -5.86 6.87
C SER A 4 20.67 -4.59 6.55
N SER A 5 21.23 -3.74 5.70
CA SER A 5 20.51 -2.55 5.25
C SER A 5 19.24 -2.99 4.50
N LEU A 6 18.13 -2.29 4.72
CA LEU A 6 16.89 -2.53 3.99
C LEU A 6 17.14 -2.47 2.47
N ALA A 7 18.00 -1.57 2.02
CA ALA A 7 18.39 -1.47 0.62
C ALA A 7 19.00 -2.78 0.10
N THR A 8 19.89 -3.42 0.86
CA THR A 8 20.49 -4.70 0.48
C THR A 8 19.47 -5.84 0.43
N LEU A 9 18.47 -5.83 1.32
CA LEU A 9 17.40 -6.82 1.30
C LEU A 9 16.46 -6.61 0.11
N LEU A 10 16.06 -5.37 -0.14
CA LEU A 10 15.22 -5.00 -1.28
C LEU A 10 15.92 -5.31 -2.62
N ASP A 11 17.22 -5.07 -2.70
CA ASP A 11 18.03 -5.38 -3.89
C ASP A 11 18.08 -6.90 -4.14
N ARG A 12 18.38 -7.69 -3.11
CA ARG A 12 18.35 -9.17 -3.21
C ARG A 12 16.99 -9.72 -3.59
N LEU A 13 15.92 -9.14 -3.04
CA LEU A 13 14.55 -9.50 -3.43
C LEU A 13 14.27 -9.09 -4.87
N GLY A 14 14.72 -7.91 -5.31
CA GLY A 14 14.58 -7.46 -6.69
C GLY A 14 15.31 -8.34 -7.72
N GLN A 15 16.34 -9.07 -7.31
CA GLN A 15 17.13 -9.97 -8.17
C GLN A 15 16.54 -11.39 -8.31
N THR A 16 15.57 -11.80 -7.48
CA THR A 16 14.95 -13.13 -7.65
C THR A 16 13.90 -13.11 -8.77
N SER A 17 13.80 -14.21 -9.53
CA SER A 17 12.86 -14.35 -10.65
C SER A 17 11.40 -14.18 -10.21
N GLU A 18 11.10 -14.50 -8.95
CA GLU A 18 9.78 -14.30 -8.33
C GLU A 18 9.35 -12.83 -8.28
N TRP A 19 10.29 -11.88 -8.31
CA TRP A 19 10.00 -10.43 -8.32
C TRP A 19 9.88 -9.83 -9.72
N GLN A 20 10.18 -10.59 -10.78
CA GLN A 20 10.01 -10.11 -12.15
C GLN A 20 8.52 -9.92 -12.49
N GLN A 21 7.63 -10.83 -12.07
CA GLN A 21 6.19 -10.70 -12.32
C GLN A 21 5.55 -9.49 -11.60
N PRO A 22 5.80 -9.26 -10.29
CA PRO A 22 5.38 -8.04 -9.63
C PRO A 22 5.88 -6.76 -10.32
N GLN A 23 7.14 -6.72 -10.76
CA GLN A 23 7.70 -5.55 -11.45
C GLN A 23 7.03 -5.28 -12.80
N HIS A 24 6.74 -6.33 -13.58
CA HIS A 24 6.00 -6.24 -14.84
C HIS A 24 4.58 -5.73 -14.61
N PHE A 25 3.90 -6.23 -13.58
CA PHE A 25 2.56 -5.80 -13.23
C PHE A 25 2.52 -4.35 -12.75
N LEU A 26 3.50 -3.90 -11.95
CA LEU A 26 3.60 -2.50 -11.53
C LEU A 26 3.82 -1.55 -12.71
N ARG A 27 4.71 -1.90 -13.64
CA ARG A 27 4.89 -1.12 -14.88
C ARG A 27 3.62 -1.08 -15.73
N LEU A 28 2.89 -2.19 -15.81
CA LEU A 28 1.59 -2.23 -16.49
C LEU A 28 0.58 -1.29 -15.84
N LEU A 29 0.49 -1.26 -14.51
CA LEU A 29 -0.42 -0.36 -13.80
C LEU A 29 -0.10 1.12 -14.07
N GLU A 30 1.19 1.48 -14.05
CA GLU A 30 1.65 2.84 -14.31
C GLU A 30 1.36 3.29 -15.75
N GLN A 31 1.59 2.40 -16.72
CA GLN A 31 1.44 2.70 -18.15
C GLN A 31 0.03 2.42 -18.69
N TRP A 32 -0.87 1.84 -17.89
CA TRP A 32 -2.22 1.47 -18.33
C TRP A 32 -3.00 2.62 -18.99
N PRO A 33 -3.00 3.87 -18.47
CA PRO A 33 -3.67 4.99 -19.11
C PRO A 33 -3.16 5.29 -20.52
N HIS A 34 -1.84 5.14 -20.74
CA HIS A 34 -1.22 5.35 -22.04
C HIS A 34 -1.52 4.22 -23.02
N ILE A 35 -1.57 2.97 -22.55
CA ILE A 35 -1.78 1.78 -23.39
C ILE A 35 -3.26 1.67 -23.81
N ALA A 36 -4.17 1.79 -22.84
CA ALA A 36 -5.60 1.59 -23.02
C ALA A 36 -6.30 2.86 -23.56
N GLY A 37 -5.72 4.04 -23.31
CA GLY A 37 -6.32 5.33 -23.63
C GLY A 37 -7.25 5.82 -22.51
N GLU A 38 -7.43 7.14 -22.43
CA GLU A 38 -8.07 7.81 -21.29
C GLU A 38 -9.46 7.28 -20.95
N ILE A 39 -10.31 7.05 -21.96
CA ILE A 39 -11.69 6.60 -21.75
C ILE A 39 -11.71 5.18 -21.16
N ILE A 40 -10.89 4.28 -21.69
CA ILE A 40 -10.82 2.90 -21.22
C ILE A 40 -10.17 2.85 -19.83
N ALA A 41 -9.14 3.66 -19.57
CA ALA A 41 -8.47 3.72 -18.28
C ALA A 41 -9.35 4.28 -17.16
N GLN A 42 -10.31 5.15 -17.48
CA GLN A 42 -11.31 5.62 -16.50
C GLN A 42 -12.34 4.54 -16.13
N GLN A 43 -12.58 3.58 -17.01
CA GLN A 43 -13.64 2.56 -16.88
C GLN A 43 -13.08 1.15 -16.71
N SER A 44 -11.75 1.01 -16.67
CA SER A 44 -11.08 -0.27 -16.51
C SER A 44 -9.68 -0.12 -15.92
N PHE A 45 -9.27 -1.10 -15.13
CA PHE A 45 -7.90 -1.16 -14.61
C PHE A 45 -7.42 -2.61 -14.44
N PRO A 46 -6.12 -2.90 -14.62
CA PRO A 46 -5.56 -4.21 -14.38
C PRO A 46 -5.64 -4.56 -12.88
N VAL A 47 -6.02 -5.80 -12.57
CA VAL A 47 -6.16 -6.28 -11.18
C VAL A 47 -5.11 -7.32 -10.85
N ASN A 48 -4.83 -8.21 -11.80
CA ASN A 48 -3.90 -9.31 -11.59
C ASN A 48 -3.33 -9.79 -12.91
N LEU A 49 -2.05 -10.16 -12.90
CA LEU A 49 -1.39 -10.92 -13.95
C LEU A 49 -0.99 -12.26 -13.35
N ASN A 50 -1.51 -13.36 -13.89
CA ASN A 50 -1.18 -14.70 -13.39
C ASN A 50 0.11 -15.24 -14.03
N ALA A 51 0.64 -16.32 -13.48
CA ALA A 51 1.86 -16.96 -13.98
C ALA A 51 1.70 -17.56 -15.39
N GLN A 52 0.46 -17.83 -15.81
CA GLN A 52 0.12 -18.32 -17.14
C GLN A 52 -0.03 -17.20 -18.19
N GLY A 53 0.23 -15.92 -17.84
CA GLY A 53 0.16 -14.81 -18.79
C GLY A 53 -1.26 -14.34 -19.13
N ILE A 54 -2.25 -14.65 -18.30
CA ILE A 54 -3.62 -14.14 -18.39
C ILE A 54 -3.76 -12.91 -17.50
N LEU A 55 -4.02 -11.77 -18.13
CA LEU A 55 -4.27 -10.49 -17.47
C LEU A 55 -5.75 -10.38 -17.10
N THR A 56 -6.06 -10.18 -15.82
CA THR A 56 -7.41 -9.86 -15.36
C THR A 56 -7.58 -8.35 -15.24
N VAL A 57 -8.56 -7.80 -15.93
CA VAL A 57 -8.89 -6.38 -15.95
C VAL A 57 -10.27 -6.16 -15.32
N ALA A 58 -10.32 -5.33 -14.28
CA ALA A 58 -11.57 -4.84 -13.71
C ALA A 58 -12.22 -3.87 -14.68
N VAL A 59 -13.54 -3.93 -14.84
CA VAL A 59 -14.30 -3.02 -15.71
C VAL A 59 -15.56 -2.51 -15.00
N ALA A 60 -15.94 -1.27 -15.26
CA ALA A 60 -17.05 -0.62 -14.58
C ALA A 60 -18.41 -1.31 -14.77
N SER A 61 -18.65 -1.94 -15.93
CA SER A 61 -19.91 -2.60 -16.25
C SER A 61 -19.73 -3.78 -17.21
N SER A 62 -20.78 -4.61 -17.33
CA SER A 62 -20.83 -5.68 -18.33
C SER A 62 -20.75 -5.15 -19.76
N THR A 63 -21.34 -3.99 -20.06
CA THR A 63 -21.24 -3.33 -21.37
C THR A 63 -19.79 -2.99 -21.72
N TRP A 64 -19.02 -2.46 -20.75
CA TRP A 64 -17.58 -2.22 -20.93
C TRP A 64 -16.80 -3.52 -21.13
N ALA A 65 -17.16 -4.60 -20.41
CA ALA A 65 -16.56 -5.91 -20.63
C ALA A 65 -16.76 -6.40 -22.07
N HIS A 66 -17.97 -6.27 -22.61
CA HIS A 66 -18.28 -6.66 -23.98
C HIS A 66 -17.52 -5.81 -25.00
N HIS A 67 -17.51 -4.49 -24.85
CA HIS A 67 -16.78 -3.60 -25.75
C HIS A 67 -15.27 -3.92 -25.75
N LEU A 68 -14.67 -4.09 -24.57
CA LEU A 68 -13.24 -4.40 -24.44
C LEU A 68 -12.90 -5.81 -24.93
N THR A 69 -13.85 -6.74 -24.92
CA THR A 69 -13.66 -8.06 -25.51
C THR A 69 -13.41 -7.98 -27.02
N PHE A 70 -14.05 -7.04 -27.73
CA PHE A 70 -13.74 -6.81 -29.16
C PHE A 70 -12.38 -6.15 -29.36
N LEU A 71 -11.96 -5.28 -28.44
CA LEU A 71 -10.65 -4.61 -28.47
C LEU A 71 -9.51 -5.47 -27.89
N ARG A 72 -9.81 -6.69 -27.44
CA ARG A 72 -8.89 -7.58 -26.72
C ARG A 72 -7.60 -7.83 -27.47
N SER A 73 -7.68 -8.20 -28.75
CA SER A 73 -6.51 -8.50 -29.58
C SER A 73 -5.62 -7.28 -29.76
N GLN A 74 -6.22 -6.10 -29.95
CA GLN A 74 -5.49 -4.84 -30.08
C GLN A 74 -4.82 -4.43 -28.76
N LEU A 75 -5.53 -4.56 -27.63
CA LEU A 75 -4.98 -4.27 -26.31
C LEU A 75 -3.84 -5.23 -25.97
N LEU A 76 -4.01 -6.52 -26.24
CA LEU A 76 -2.98 -7.54 -26.02
C LEU A 76 -1.71 -7.19 -26.82
N ALA A 77 -1.83 -6.93 -28.11
CA ALA A 77 -0.69 -6.53 -28.94
C ALA A 77 -0.01 -5.24 -28.45
N LYS A 78 -0.79 -4.23 -28.07
CA LYS A 78 -0.24 -2.97 -27.51
C LYS A 78 0.51 -3.19 -26.20
N ILE A 79 -0.03 -4.00 -25.29
CA ILE A 79 0.60 -4.29 -24.00
C ILE A 79 1.91 -5.06 -24.22
N GLN A 80 1.89 -6.11 -25.04
CA GLN A 80 3.07 -6.89 -25.37
C GLN A 80 4.17 -6.02 -26.01
N HIS A 81 3.81 -5.14 -26.96
CA HIS A 81 4.75 -4.23 -27.61
C HIS A 81 5.34 -3.18 -26.65
N THR A 82 4.53 -2.64 -25.74
CA THR A 82 4.96 -1.54 -24.84
C THR A 82 5.80 -2.04 -23.67
N LEU A 83 5.45 -3.21 -23.12
CA LEU A 83 6.08 -3.73 -21.89
C LEU A 83 7.02 -4.92 -22.13
N GLY A 84 7.00 -5.53 -23.32
CA GLY A 84 7.82 -6.70 -23.64
C GLY A 84 7.42 -7.96 -22.86
N ILE A 85 6.17 -8.05 -22.41
CA ILE A 85 5.65 -9.17 -21.61
C ILE A 85 4.91 -10.13 -22.54
N GLU A 86 5.11 -11.44 -22.41
CA GLU A 86 4.30 -12.44 -23.10
C GLU A 86 2.96 -12.64 -22.38
N LEU A 87 1.92 -11.96 -22.88
CA LEU A 87 0.53 -12.20 -22.46
C LEU A 87 -0.11 -13.25 -23.37
N GLN A 88 -0.70 -14.29 -22.78
CA GLN A 88 -1.53 -15.24 -23.50
C GLN A 88 -2.92 -14.65 -23.74
N ASP A 89 -3.47 -13.95 -22.73
CA ASP A 89 -4.88 -13.56 -22.80
C ASP A 89 -5.31 -12.44 -21.85
N ILE A 90 -6.44 -11.77 -22.12
CA ILE A 90 -7.01 -10.71 -21.25
C ILE A 90 -8.46 -11.01 -20.84
N ARG A 91 -8.73 -11.21 -19.56
CA ARG A 91 -10.06 -11.44 -19.00
C ARG A 91 -10.64 -10.17 -18.39
N PHE A 92 -11.78 -9.72 -18.90
CA PHE A 92 -12.52 -8.59 -18.35
C PHE A 92 -13.57 -9.06 -17.33
N SER A 93 -13.60 -8.46 -16.15
CA SER A 93 -14.55 -8.80 -15.09
C SER A 93 -14.98 -7.57 -14.30
N HIS A 94 -16.28 -7.38 -14.11
CA HIS A 94 -16.79 -6.30 -13.26
C HIS A 94 -16.75 -6.64 -11.77
N ARG A 95 -16.50 -7.90 -11.39
CA ARG A 95 -16.47 -8.36 -9.98
C ARG A 95 -15.40 -7.66 -9.16
N TYR A 96 -14.32 -7.25 -9.81
CA TYR A 96 -13.17 -6.60 -9.19
C TYR A 96 -13.22 -5.07 -9.34
N TRP A 97 -14.29 -4.53 -9.92
CA TRP A 97 -14.45 -3.10 -10.05
C TRP A 97 -14.70 -2.46 -8.71
N SER A 98 -13.72 -1.69 -8.27
CA SER A 98 -13.88 -0.69 -7.25
C SER A 98 -13.70 0.63 -7.99
N ALA A 99 -14.77 1.42 -8.07
CA ALA A 99 -14.68 2.76 -8.64
C ALA A 99 -13.48 3.46 -7.98
N PRO A 100 -12.53 4.04 -8.75
CA PRO A 100 -11.45 4.81 -8.19
C PRO A 100 -12.06 5.77 -7.19
N ARG A 101 -11.78 5.58 -5.90
CA ARG A 101 -12.38 6.40 -4.86
C ARG A 101 -12.00 7.83 -5.23
N PRO A 102 -12.96 8.72 -5.57
CA PRO A 102 -12.63 10.10 -5.82
C PRO A 102 -11.84 10.56 -4.60
N ALA A 103 -10.67 11.16 -4.84
CA ALA A 103 -9.83 11.64 -3.77
C ALA A 103 -10.76 12.36 -2.78
N PRO A 104 -10.79 11.94 -1.49
CA PRO A 104 -11.71 12.53 -0.55
C PRO A 104 -11.57 14.05 -0.66
N PRO A 105 -12.69 14.81 -0.72
CA PRO A 105 -12.61 16.25 -0.76
C PRO A 105 -11.67 16.69 0.37
N ALA A 106 -10.79 17.66 0.09
CA ALA A 106 -9.72 18.10 0.98
C ALA A 106 -10.22 18.67 2.34
N THR A 107 -11.50 18.52 2.68
CA THR A 107 -12.03 18.51 4.04
C THR A 107 -11.55 17.29 4.83
N THR A 108 -10.24 17.08 4.84
CA THR A 108 -9.57 16.33 5.88
C THR A 108 -9.69 17.17 7.14
N THR A 109 -10.69 16.91 7.98
CA THR A 109 -10.52 17.17 9.41
C THR A 109 -9.22 16.45 9.77
N PRO A 110 -8.15 17.15 10.20
CA PRO A 110 -6.90 16.50 10.48
C PRO A 110 -7.18 15.40 11.49
N LEU A 111 -6.80 14.15 11.15
CA LEU A 111 -6.78 13.09 12.15
C LEU A 111 -6.00 13.65 13.33
N GLN A 112 -6.68 13.85 14.47
CA GLN A 112 -6.05 14.42 15.64
C GLN A 112 -4.93 13.47 16.04
N ARG A 113 -3.68 13.92 15.88
CA ARG A 113 -2.54 13.15 16.35
C ARG A 113 -2.71 12.96 17.86
N ALA A 114 -2.69 11.70 18.29
CA ALA A 114 -2.71 11.35 19.71
C ALA A 114 -1.57 12.02 20.50
N THR A 115 -0.49 12.41 19.82
CA THR A 115 0.64 13.16 20.39
C THR A 115 1.22 14.17 19.40
N THR A 116 1.54 15.37 19.88
CA THR A 116 2.30 16.37 19.11
C THR A 116 3.72 15.86 18.87
N LEU A 117 4.09 15.72 17.60
CA LEU A 117 5.47 15.40 17.22
C LEU A 117 6.32 16.68 17.27
N PRO A 118 7.38 16.79 18.12
CA PRO A 118 8.38 17.83 18.01
C PRO A 118 9.01 17.83 16.62
N LYS A 119 9.35 19.03 16.14
CA LYS A 119 10.17 19.20 14.94
C LYS A 119 11.54 18.56 15.19
N LEU A 120 11.97 17.68 14.28
CA LEU A 120 13.33 17.15 14.27
C LEU A 120 14.27 18.32 14.01
N GLN A 121 15.10 18.68 15.00
CA GLN A 121 16.16 19.66 14.80
C GLN A 121 17.45 18.92 14.42
N ASN A 122 17.96 19.27 13.23
CA ASN A 122 19.17 18.78 12.57
C ASN A 122 19.30 17.25 12.36
N PRO A 123 19.76 16.81 11.16
CA PRO A 123 20.03 15.40 10.92
C PRO A 123 21.11 14.90 11.89
N ALA A 124 20.90 13.71 12.47
CA ALA A 124 21.91 13.06 13.29
C ALA A 124 23.10 12.64 12.42
N LYS A 125 24.31 12.70 12.97
CA LYS A 125 25.54 12.35 12.24
C LYS A 125 25.78 10.84 12.22
N THR A 126 25.19 10.11 13.16
CA THR A 126 25.30 8.65 13.25
C THR A 126 23.95 7.99 13.50
N PRO A 127 23.76 6.72 13.09
CA PRO A 127 22.55 5.95 13.42
C PRO A 127 22.30 5.80 14.93
N GLN A 128 23.37 5.63 15.71
CA GLN A 128 23.28 5.50 17.17
C GLN A 128 22.73 6.78 17.81
N GLU A 129 23.24 7.94 17.36
CA GLU A 129 22.78 9.25 17.81
C GLU A 129 21.32 9.50 17.39
N ALA A 130 20.94 9.10 16.17
CA ALA A 130 19.55 9.19 15.71
C ALA A 130 18.61 8.38 16.62
N PHE A 131 19.01 7.16 16.97
CA PHE A 131 18.24 6.28 17.85
C PHE A 131 18.11 6.86 19.26
N GLN A 132 19.21 7.32 19.87
CA GLN A 132 19.19 7.92 21.20
C GLN A 132 18.31 9.18 21.26
N ARG A 133 18.41 10.06 20.27
CA ARG A 133 17.55 11.26 20.17
C ARG A 133 16.08 10.87 20.08
N TRP A 134 15.74 9.90 19.22
CA TRP A 134 14.38 9.38 19.12
C TRP A 134 13.89 8.78 20.44
N GLN A 135 14.72 7.97 21.11
CA GLN A 135 14.38 7.33 22.38
C GLN A 135 14.05 8.37 23.46
N GLN A 136 14.88 9.41 23.60
CA GLN A 136 14.64 10.50 24.55
C GLN A 136 13.32 11.24 24.25
N GLN A 137 13.03 11.51 22.98
CA GLN A 137 11.78 12.15 22.59
C GLN A 137 10.56 11.28 22.89
N VAL A 138 10.63 9.97 22.63
CA VAL A 138 9.55 9.03 22.94
C VAL A 138 9.31 8.97 24.44
N GLN A 139 10.38 8.89 25.26
CA GLN A 139 10.28 8.91 26.72
C GLN A 139 9.67 10.21 27.25
N GLN A 140 10.07 11.36 26.69
CA GLN A 140 9.52 12.65 27.11
C GLN A 140 8.02 12.73 26.80
N ARG A 141 7.58 12.27 25.62
CA ARG A 141 6.16 12.24 25.24
C ARG A 141 5.35 11.25 26.07
N SER A 142 5.93 10.11 26.44
CA SER A 142 5.22 9.09 27.20
C SER A 142 4.95 9.51 28.64
N ARG A 143 5.72 10.45 29.21
CA ARG A 143 5.51 10.98 30.56
C ARG A 143 4.16 11.69 30.74
N SER A 144 3.59 12.26 29.69
CA SER A 144 2.29 12.93 29.75
C SER A 144 1.10 11.99 29.51
N LEU A 145 1.35 10.71 29.27
CA LEU A 145 0.30 9.72 29.03
C LEU A 145 -0.09 9.03 30.35
N GLY A 146 -1.32 8.50 30.40
CA GLY A 146 -1.71 7.59 31.49
C GLY A 146 -0.99 6.25 31.38
N THR A 147 -1.14 5.38 32.37
CA THR A 147 -0.60 4.01 32.34
C THR A 147 -1.72 2.99 32.14
N CYS A 148 -1.47 1.97 31.33
CA CYS A 148 -2.39 0.85 31.20
C CYS A 148 -2.39 0.02 32.49
N PRO A 149 -3.56 -0.39 33.03
CA PRO A 149 -3.63 -1.13 34.29
C PRO A 149 -3.05 -2.55 34.22
N VAL A 150 -2.81 -3.09 33.02
CA VAL A 150 -2.34 -4.47 32.81
C VAL A 150 -0.83 -4.54 32.56
N CYS A 151 -0.33 -3.83 31.53
CA CYS A 151 1.10 -3.81 31.18
C CYS A 151 1.88 -2.69 31.88
N GLN A 152 1.21 -1.72 32.51
CA GLN A 152 1.78 -0.46 33.01
C GLN A 152 2.47 0.41 31.94
N CYS A 153 2.27 0.08 30.66
CA CYS A 153 2.84 0.80 29.55
C CYS A 153 2.11 2.15 29.32
N PRO A 154 2.84 3.21 28.91
CA PRO A 154 2.28 4.54 28.71
C PRO A 154 1.25 4.49 27.57
N THR A 155 0.02 4.89 27.88
CA THR A 155 -1.16 4.66 27.04
C THR A 155 -1.90 5.98 26.82
N PRO A 156 -2.17 6.36 25.57
CA PRO A 156 -2.96 7.55 25.27
C PRO A 156 -4.33 7.52 25.94
N ALA A 157 -4.79 8.69 26.38
CA ALA A 157 -6.11 8.82 26.99
C ALA A 157 -7.21 8.24 26.08
N THR A 158 -7.10 8.42 24.76
CA THR A 158 -8.06 7.87 23.80
C THR A 158 -8.19 6.35 23.88
N GLU A 159 -7.10 5.61 24.07
CA GLU A 159 -7.13 4.15 24.22
C GLU A 159 -7.72 3.74 25.56
N LEU A 160 -7.33 4.42 26.65
CA LEU A 160 -7.89 4.18 27.98
C LEU A 160 -9.40 4.42 28.02
N HIS A 161 -9.90 5.49 27.38
CA HIS A 161 -11.34 5.75 27.30
C HIS A 161 -12.07 4.75 26.39
N SER A 162 -11.45 4.32 25.29
CA SER A 162 -12.12 3.44 24.32
C SER A 162 -12.21 2.00 24.81
N TRP A 163 -11.13 1.48 25.42
CA TRP A 163 -10.98 0.06 25.73
C TRP A 163 -10.54 -0.24 27.16
N GLY A 164 -10.25 0.77 27.99
CA GLY A 164 -9.78 0.60 29.37
C GLY A 164 -8.31 0.16 29.52
N VAL A 165 -7.67 -0.28 28.43
CA VAL A 165 -6.30 -0.81 28.38
C VAL A 165 -5.60 -0.31 27.11
N CYS A 166 -4.28 -0.52 27.00
CA CYS A 166 -3.55 -0.25 25.77
C CYS A 166 -3.96 -1.18 24.63
N GLY A 167 -3.76 -0.75 23.38
CA GLY A 167 -4.12 -1.54 22.20
C GLY A 167 -3.51 -2.94 22.14
N LEU A 168 -2.29 -3.13 22.64
CA LEU A 168 -1.64 -4.45 22.70
C LEU A 168 -2.35 -5.39 23.68
N CYS A 169 -2.69 -4.89 24.88
CA CYS A 169 -3.44 -5.67 25.87
C CYS A 169 -4.85 -5.97 25.36
N TYR A 170 -5.50 -5.00 24.71
CA TYR A 170 -6.83 -5.18 24.12
C TYR A 170 -6.87 -6.33 23.12
N VAL A 171 -5.94 -6.35 22.15
CA VAL A 171 -5.87 -7.42 21.13
C VAL A 171 -5.61 -8.79 21.76
N ARG A 172 -4.76 -8.86 22.79
CA ARG A 172 -4.46 -10.12 23.50
C ARG A 172 -5.62 -10.66 24.34
N GLN A 173 -6.51 -9.80 24.80
CA GLN A 173 -7.64 -10.15 25.67
C GLN A 173 -8.93 -10.47 24.90
N ARG A 174 -8.99 -10.19 23.58
CA ARG A 174 -10.14 -10.56 22.76
C ARG A 174 -10.20 -12.09 22.64
N PRO A 175 -11.30 -12.75 23.08
CA PRO A 175 -11.53 -14.13 22.70
C PRO A 175 -11.68 -14.20 21.18
N VAL A 176 -11.04 -15.20 20.57
CA VAL A 176 -11.13 -15.52 19.14
C VAL A 176 -12.55 -15.92 18.78
#